data_AF-A0A8J5N2D8-F1
#
_entry.id   AF-A0A8J5N2D8-F1
#
_cell.length_a   1.000
_cell.length_b   1.000
_cell.length_c   1.000
_cell.angle_alpha   90.00
_cell.angle_beta   90.00
_cell.angle_gamma   90.00
#
_symmetry.space_group_name_H-M   'P 1'
#
loop_
_entity.id
_entity.type
_entity.pdbx_description
1 polymer ?
#
loop_
_entity_poly.entity_id
_entity_poly.type
_entity_poly.pdbx_seq_one_letter_code
_entity_poly.pdbx_strand_id
1 'polypeptide(L)'
;MDPHKLSNELELLRKTLCNRIYNNDGTDKGIEKIDFGAKFQQEVNSHLKEFKERQQVKEEESKVLDVKRRCRIFIVEAIDQVRSRLCNAAEAFKNLSLLNPSKVLNQTAKGDFSDLPMLHLAKNNSDEIEQQYRKITVTDWRLESVFENNEIPDDTTKFGLGVYHHENFKELAAYALTCLVTPASNAIVERIFSLVTAIKTKPRNRMQINLLDAIIRIRAHLFENSICCKDMRITDRMITNFKSDILYSYGGRIGVASTSHSQQTARSAQEEEVDITMFL
;
A
#
# COMPACT_ATOMS: atom_id res chain seq x y z
N MET A 1 7.83 9.24 3.35
CA MET A 1 6.68 8.73 4.13
C MET A 1 7.14 8.57 5.57
N ASP A 2 6.39 9.03 6.57
CA ASP A 2 6.76 8.83 7.98
C ASP A 2 6.01 7.63 8.59
N PRO A 3 6.69 6.50 8.86
CA PRO A 3 6.07 5.32 9.47
C PRO A 3 5.52 5.58 10.87
N HIS A 4 6.12 6.53 11.59
CA HIS A 4 5.70 6.88 12.95
C HIS A 4 4.34 7.57 12.96
N LYS A 5 4.17 8.61 12.14
CA LYS A 5 2.88 9.29 11.96
C LYS A 5 1.81 8.33 11.46
N LEU A 6 2.12 7.48 10.48
CA LEU A 6 1.18 6.49 9.96
C LEU A 6 0.68 5.53 11.06
N SER A 7 1.58 5.01 11.90
CA SER A 7 1.21 4.13 13.02
C SER A 7 0.21 4.81 13.95
N ASN A 8 0.44 6.08 14.29
CA ASN A 8 -0.45 6.85 15.17
C ASN A 8 -1.82 7.10 14.54
N GLU A 9 -1.86 7.46 13.24
CA GLU A 9 -3.12 7.68 12.52
C GLU A 9 -3.96 6.40 12.44
N LEU A 10 -3.34 5.25 12.21
CA LEU A 10 -4.02 3.95 12.17
C LEU A 10 -4.58 3.57 13.55
N GLU A 11 -3.86 3.84 14.62
CA GLU A 11 -4.35 3.58 15.97
C GLU A 11 -5.52 4.51 16.33
N LEU A 12 -5.45 5.79 15.93
CA LEU A 12 -6.53 6.74 16.08
C LEU A 12 -7.79 6.30 15.32
N LEU A 13 -7.64 5.82 14.07
CA LEU A 13 -8.73 5.28 13.28
C LEU A 13 -9.40 4.10 14.00
N ARG A 14 -8.61 3.15 14.51
CA ARG A 14 -9.12 2.00 15.27
C ARG A 14 -9.90 2.45 16.50
N LYS A 15 -9.35 3.37 17.30
CA LYS A 15 -10.01 3.91 18.51
C LYS A 15 -11.32 4.61 18.15
N THR A 16 -11.30 5.45 17.12
CA THR A 16 -12.48 6.20 16.66
C THR A 16 -13.60 5.28 16.21
N LEU A 17 -13.29 4.23 15.42
CA LEU A 17 -14.29 3.26 14.99
C LEU A 17 -14.86 2.46 16.17
N CYS A 18 -14.01 2.00 17.08
CA CYS A 18 -14.46 1.27 18.27
C CYS A 18 -15.38 2.14 19.13
N ASN A 19 -15.04 3.41 19.33
CA ASN A 19 -15.83 4.36 20.12
C ASN A 19 -17.21 4.66 19.51
N ARG A 20 -17.47 4.36 18.23
CA ARG A 20 -18.80 4.51 17.65
C ARG A 20 -19.78 3.43 18.09
N ILE A 21 -19.28 2.22 18.37
CA ILE A 21 -20.12 1.06 18.74
C ILE A 21 -20.03 0.74 20.23
N TYR A 22 -18.84 0.89 20.83
CA TYR A 22 -18.58 0.47 22.20
C TYR A 22 -18.44 1.69 23.12
N ASN A 23 -18.87 1.53 24.37
CA ASN A 23 -18.54 2.45 25.47
C ASN A 23 -17.06 2.27 25.86
N ASN A 24 -16.56 3.21 26.67
CA ASN A 24 -15.20 3.13 27.21
C ASN A 24 -14.96 1.83 28.02
N ASP A 25 -16.02 1.26 28.59
CA ASP A 25 -15.99 0.03 29.37
C ASP A 25 -16.10 -1.24 28.49
N GLY A 26 -16.10 -1.10 27.15
CA GLY A 26 -16.20 -2.21 26.20
C GLY A 26 -17.62 -2.74 25.95
N THR A 27 -18.63 -2.22 26.65
CA THR A 27 -20.03 -2.60 26.45
C THR A 27 -20.60 -1.99 25.16
N ASP A 28 -21.47 -2.72 24.45
CA ASP A 28 -22.17 -2.22 23.26
C ASP A 28 -23.10 -1.04 23.59
N LYS A 29 -23.05 0.02 22.77
CA LYS A 29 -23.85 1.24 22.93
C LYS A 29 -25.35 1.03 22.67
N GLY A 30 -25.73 -0.09 22.06
CA GLY A 30 -27.09 -0.31 21.55
C GLY A 30 -27.37 0.57 20.32
N ILE A 31 -28.23 0.10 19.41
CA ILE A 31 -28.42 0.69 18.07
C ILE A 31 -28.77 2.19 18.11
N GLU A 32 -29.46 2.65 19.15
CA GLU A 32 -29.91 4.04 19.26
C GLU A 32 -28.79 5.03 19.61
N LYS A 33 -27.74 4.57 20.29
CA LYS A 33 -26.62 5.41 20.72
C LYS A 33 -25.39 5.30 19.81
N ILE A 34 -25.49 4.51 18.73
CA ILE A 34 -24.44 4.39 17.72
C ILE A 34 -24.41 5.65 16.88
N ASP A 35 -23.21 6.21 16.71
CA ASP A 35 -22.99 7.33 15.79
C ASP A 35 -22.83 6.82 14.34
N PHE A 36 -23.90 6.98 13.55
CA PHE A 36 -23.91 6.71 12.12
C PHE A 36 -23.48 7.91 11.26
N GLY A 37 -23.19 9.06 11.90
CA GLY A 37 -22.78 10.29 11.25
C GLY A 37 -23.92 11.29 11.02
N ALA A 38 -23.57 12.57 11.06
CA ALA A 38 -24.52 13.68 10.99
C ALA A 38 -25.37 13.68 9.70
N LYS A 39 -24.78 13.39 8.54
CA LYS A 39 -25.50 13.33 7.26
C LYS A 39 -26.57 12.24 7.25
N PHE A 40 -26.23 11.05 7.75
CA PHE A 40 -27.19 9.95 7.85
C PHE A 40 -28.35 10.31 8.78
N GLN A 41 -28.04 10.90 9.94
CA GLN A 41 -29.05 11.33 10.89
C GLN A 41 -29.99 12.39 10.29
N GLN A 42 -29.45 13.33 9.53
CA GLN A 42 -30.22 14.37 8.85
C GLN A 42 -31.18 13.78 7.82
N GLU A 43 -30.72 12.85 6.97
CA GLU A 43 -31.56 12.18 5.98
C GLU A 43 -32.66 11.34 6.63
N VAL A 44 -32.35 10.59 7.69
CA VAL A 44 -33.34 9.83 8.47
C VAL A 44 -34.42 10.76 9.04
N ASN A 45 -34.02 11.91 9.58
CA ASN A 45 -34.95 12.88 10.15
C ASN A 45 -35.85 13.52 9.08
N SER A 46 -35.29 13.88 7.92
CA SER A 46 -36.05 14.40 6.78
C SER A 46 -37.07 13.37 6.30
N HIS A 47 -36.63 12.12 6.10
CA HIS A 47 -37.47 11.03 5.65
C HIS A 47 -38.60 10.73 6.65
N LEU A 48 -38.32 10.61 7.94
CA LEU A 48 -39.36 10.36 8.95
C LEU A 48 -40.36 11.52 9.08
N LYS A 49 -39.94 12.76 8.80
CA LYS A 49 -40.83 13.93 8.81
C LYS A 49 -41.85 13.87 7.67
N GLU A 50 -41.43 13.53 6.45
CA GLU A 50 -42.30 13.41 5.27
C GLU A 50 -43.39 12.33 5.44
N PHE A 51 -43.11 11.26 6.19
CA PHE A 51 -44.03 10.13 6.36
C PHE A 51 -44.89 10.23 7.62
N LYS A 52 -44.53 11.10 8.59
CA LYS A 52 -45.42 11.48 9.71
C LYS A 52 -46.70 12.16 9.23
N GLU A 53 -46.64 12.86 8.11
CA GLU A 53 -47.79 13.54 7.51
C GLU A 53 -48.76 12.56 6.81
N ARG A 54 -48.36 11.30 6.58
CA ARG A 54 -49.13 10.29 5.81
C ARG A 54 -49.68 9.11 6.64
N GLN A 55 -49.60 9.15 7.97
CA GLN A 55 -50.08 8.09 8.91
C GLN A 55 -49.47 6.67 8.73
N GLN A 56 -48.36 6.49 7.98
CA GLN A 56 -47.66 5.20 7.80
C GLN A 56 -46.36 5.07 8.63
N VAL A 57 -46.29 5.74 9.77
CA VAL A 57 -45.04 5.96 10.53
C VAL A 57 -44.37 4.67 11.03
N LYS A 58 -45.15 3.69 11.51
CA LYS A 58 -44.61 2.46 12.12
C LYS A 58 -43.86 1.55 11.14
N GLU A 59 -44.31 1.47 9.88
CA GLU A 59 -43.67 0.60 8.89
C GLU A 59 -42.33 1.19 8.44
N GLU A 60 -42.28 2.52 8.25
CA GLU A 60 -41.05 3.22 7.87
C GLU A 60 -40.03 3.28 9.01
N GLU A 61 -40.47 3.43 10.26
CA GLU A 61 -39.58 3.30 11.42
C GLU A 61 -38.92 1.91 11.49
N SER A 62 -39.66 0.86 11.14
CA SER A 62 -39.09 -0.50 11.03
C SER A 62 -38.04 -0.60 9.91
N LYS A 63 -38.29 -0.03 8.73
CA LYS A 63 -37.33 -0.01 7.61
C LYS A 63 -36.06 0.77 7.97
N VAL A 64 -36.20 1.92 8.64
CA VAL A 64 -35.07 2.71 9.15
C VAL A 64 -34.26 1.90 10.18
N LEU A 65 -34.94 1.16 11.07
CA LEU A 65 -34.27 0.31 12.05
C LEU A 65 -33.47 -0.83 11.36
N ASP A 66 -34.02 -1.42 10.31
CA ASP A 66 -33.32 -2.45 9.51
C ASP A 66 -32.10 -1.88 8.77
N VAL A 67 -32.19 -0.65 8.25
CA VAL A 67 -31.03 0.06 7.69
C VAL A 67 -29.98 0.29 8.77
N LYS A 68 -30.36 0.83 9.94
CA LYS A 68 -29.44 1.04 11.07
C LYS A 68 -28.76 -0.26 11.52
N ARG A 69 -29.49 -1.37 11.55
CA ARG A 69 -28.94 -2.70 11.87
C ARG A 69 -27.88 -3.12 10.86
N ARG A 70 -28.14 -2.96 9.56
CA ARG A 70 -27.16 -3.24 8.50
C ARG A 70 -25.93 -2.34 8.60
N CYS A 71 -26.12 -1.05 8.85
CA CYS A 71 -25.02 -0.12 9.07
C CYS A 71 -24.17 -0.53 10.29
N ARG A 72 -24.81 -0.97 11.38
CA ARG A 72 -24.08 -1.49 12.55
C ARG A 72 -23.23 -2.71 12.16
N ILE A 73 -23.82 -3.71 11.49
CA ILE A 73 -23.09 -4.90 11.02
C ILE A 73 -21.89 -4.49 10.16
N PHE A 74 -22.09 -3.54 9.25
CA PHE A 74 -21.01 -3.02 8.42
C PHE A 74 -19.88 -2.37 9.23
N ILE A 75 -20.19 -1.56 10.24
CA ILE A 75 -19.16 -0.93 11.09
C ILE A 75 -18.45 -1.99 11.95
N VAL A 76 -19.15 -2.99 12.47
CA VAL A 76 -18.53 -4.13 13.19
C VAL A 76 -17.56 -4.87 12.28
N GLU A 77 -18.00 -5.24 11.07
CA GLU A 77 -17.13 -5.89 10.10
C GLU A 77 -15.93 -5.01 9.74
N ALA A 78 -16.14 -3.70 9.55
CA ALA A 78 -15.04 -2.76 9.30
C ALA A 78 -14.03 -2.72 10.46
N ILE A 79 -14.49 -2.77 11.72
CA ILE A 79 -13.61 -2.84 12.89
C ILE A 79 -12.81 -4.14 12.88
N ASP A 80 -13.44 -5.28 12.58
CA ASP A 80 -12.78 -6.58 12.57
C ASP A 80 -11.78 -6.72 11.41
N GLN A 81 -12.11 -6.18 10.24
CA GLN A 81 -11.18 -6.06 9.11
C GLN A 81 -10.01 -5.12 9.43
N VAL A 82 -10.25 -3.99 10.10
CA VAL A 82 -9.18 -3.10 10.55
C VAL A 82 -8.32 -3.79 11.60
N ARG A 83 -8.90 -4.48 12.58
CA ARG A 83 -8.15 -5.22 13.62
C ARG A 83 -7.29 -6.33 13.02
N SER A 84 -7.87 -7.19 12.19
CA SER A 84 -7.13 -8.30 11.57
C SER A 84 -5.95 -7.82 10.73
N ARG A 85 -6.16 -6.77 9.91
CA ARG A 85 -5.12 -6.21 9.03
C ARG A 85 -4.08 -5.40 9.81
N LEU A 86 -4.52 -4.62 10.81
CA LEU A 86 -3.62 -3.79 11.60
C LEU A 86 -2.80 -4.62 12.58
N CYS A 87 -3.38 -5.61 13.27
CA CYS A 87 -2.62 -6.45 14.22
C CYS A 87 -1.47 -7.18 13.53
N ASN A 88 -1.68 -7.67 12.31
CA ASN A 88 -0.64 -8.34 11.52
C ASN A 88 0.49 -7.39 11.07
N ALA A 89 0.19 -6.10 10.90
CA ALA A 89 1.15 -5.10 10.40
C ALA A 89 1.64 -4.14 11.50
N ALA A 90 1.07 -4.16 12.71
CA ALA A 90 1.35 -3.21 13.76
C ALA A 90 2.79 -3.29 14.24
N GLU A 91 3.31 -4.51 14.40
CA GLU A 91 4.72 -4.74 14.74
C GLU A 91 5.64 -4.25 13.62
N ALA A 92 5.30 -4.53 12.36
CA ALA A 92 6.06 -4.03 11.22
C ALA A 92 6.11 -2.49 11.19
N PHE A 93 4.98 -1.80 11.40
CA PHE A 93 4.95 -0.33 11.44
C PHE A 93 5.68 0.24 12.66
N LYS A 94 5.58 -0.41 13.82
CA LYS A 94 6.33 -0.03 15.01
C LYS A 94 7.83 -0.14 14.77
N ASN A 95 8.29 -1.23 14.18
CA ASN A 95 9.71 -1.45 13.90
C ASN A 95 10.20 -0.52 12.78
N LEU A 96 9.39 -0.29 11.73
CA LEU A 96 9.66 0.73 10.71
C LEU A 96 9.80 2.13 11.31
N SER A 97 9.08 2.45 12.38
CA SER A 97 9.23 3.73 13.07
C SER A 97 10.61 3.91 13.72
N LEU A 98 11.36 2.83 13.99
CA LEU A 98 12.72 2.90 14.52
C LEU A 98 13.72 3.44 13.50
N LEU A 99 13.40 3.38 12.21
CA LEU A 99 14.20 3.95 11.12
C LEU A 99 13.97 5.46 10.95
N ASN A 100 12.99 6.05 11.65
CA ASN A 100 12.72 7.48 11.58
C ASN A 100 13.93 8.29 12.11
N PRO A 101 14.32 9.40 11.46
CA PRO A 101 15.49 10.21 11.83
C PRO A 101 15.49 10.63 13.31
N SER A 102 14.31 10.99 13.85
CA SER A 102 14.14 11.39 15.25
C SER A 102 14.49 10.30 16.27
N LYS A 103 14.39 9.02 15.88
CA LYS A 103 14.75 7.86 16.72
C LYS A 103 16.16 7.36 16.43
N VAL A 104 16.54 7.24 15.16
CA VAL A 104 17.87 6.76 14.73
C VAL A 104 19.00 7.65 15.25
N LEU A 105 18.78 8.96 15.27
CA LEU A 105 19.76 9.95 15.71
C LEU A 105 19.71 10.23 17.22
N ASN A 106 18.76 9.64 17.95
CA ASN A 106 18.62 9.84 19.39
C ASN A 106 19.17 8.65 20.16
N GLN A 107 20.28 8.83 20.87
CA GLN A 107 20.97 7.76 21.63
C GLN A 107 20.06 7.02 22.63
N THR A 108 19.07 7.70 23.21
CA THR A 108 18.18 7.12 24.21
C THR A 108 16.94 6.46 23.60
N ALA A 109 16.46 6.97 22.46
CA ALA A 109 15.27 6.47 21.79
C ALA A 109 15.57 5.43 20.69
N LYS A 110 16.85 5.26 20.35
CA LYS A 110 17.34 4.28 19.39
C LYS A 110 17.15 2.87 19.94
N GLY A 111 16.48 2.02 19.17
CA GLY A 111 16.30 0.61 19.50
C GLY A 111 17.56 -0.21 19.20
N ASP A 112 17.58 -1.47 19.65
CA ASP A 112 18.65 -2.38 19.31
C ASP A 112 18.57 -2.80 17.83
N PHE A 113 19.70 -3.19 17.24
CA PHE A 113 19.73 -3.66 15.85
C PHE A 113 18.77 -4.84 15.63
N SER A 114 18.64 -5.73 16.64
CA SER A 114 17.72 -6.87 16.61
C SER A 114 16.24 -6.48 16.56
N ASP A 115 15.88 -5.26 16.94
CA ASP A 115 14.50 -4.76 16.89
C ASP A 115 14.14 -4.13 15.53
N LEU A 116 15.11 -4.02 14.61
CA LEU A 116 14.87 -3.43 13.29
C LEU A 116 13.91 -4.28 12.45
N PRO A 117 13.11 -3.63 11.58
CA PRO A 117 12.11 -4.31 10.79
C PRO A 117 12.75 -5.18 9.72
N MET A 118 12.23 -6.38 9.47
CA MET A 118 12.56 -7.18 8.29
C MET A 118 14.06 -7.51 8.16
N LEU A 119 14.71 -7.92 9.25
CA LEU A 119 16.15 -8.29 9.28
C LEU A 119 16.58 -9.29 8.20
N HIS A 120 15.68 -10.15 7.72
CA HIS A 120 15.96 -11.05 6.60
C HIS A 120 16.33 -10.33 5.29
N LEU A 121 15.93 -9.06 5.14
CA LEU A 121 16.30 -8.19 4.01
C LEU A 121 17.76 -7.70 4.09
N ALA A 122 18.39 -7.76 5.27
CA ALA A 122 19.81 -7.43 5.44
C ALA A 122 20.73 -8.49 4.79
N LYS A 123 20.19 -9.66 4.41
CA LYS A 123 20.90 -10.76 3.73
C LYS A 123 22.28 -11.04 4.37
N ASN A 124 23.35 -10.95 3.60
CA ASN A 124 24.73 -11.22 4.03
C ASN A 124 25.44 -9.99 4.61
N ASN A 125 24.81 -8.80 4.55
CA ASN A 125 25.44 -7.54 4.96
C ASN A 125 25.05 -7.13 6.39
N SER A 126 24.47 -8.05 7.17
CA SER A 126 23.95 -7.78 8.53
C SER A 126 24.99 -7.13 9.44
N ASP A 127 26.23 -7.62 9.44
CA ASP A 127 27.31 -7.11 10.29
C ASP A 127 27.71 -5.68 9.91
N GLU A 128 27.79 -5.40 8.60
CA GLU A 128 28.13 -4.07 8.09
C GLU A 128 27.02 -3.05 8.36
N ILE A 129 25.76 -3.46 8.16
CA ILE A 129 24.59 -2.64 8.48
C ILE A 129 24.55 -2.36 9.99
N GLU A 130 24.82 -3.33 10.85
CA GLU A 130 24.84 -3.13 12.29
C GLU A 130 25.93 -2.13 12.72
N GLN A 131 27.14 -2.24 12.15
CA GLN A 131 28.23 -1.30 12.42
C GLN A 131 27.87 0.12 11.99
N GLN A 132 27.31 0.27 10.79
CA GLN A 132 26.82 1.55 10.27
C GLN A 132 25.68 2.09 11.14
N TYR A 133 24.76 1.22 11.57
CA TYR A 133 23.65 1.57 12.46
C TYR A 133 24.14 2.06 13.81
N ARG A 134 25.23 1.53 14.36
CA ARG A 134 25.83 2.05 15.60
C ARG A 134 26.46 3.42 15.38
N LYS A 135 27.17 3.62 14.27
CA LYS A 135 27.92 4.83 13.95
C LYS A 135 27.04 6.04 13.57
N ILE A 136 25.87 5.82 12.96
CA ILE A 136 24.97 6.89 12.45
C ILE A 136 24.64 7.96 13.50
N THR A 137 24.52 7.57 14.76
CA THR A 137 24.12 8.47 15.87
C THR A 137 25.26 9.37 16.34
N VAL A 138 26.51 9.01 16.04
CA VAL A 138 27.71 9.77 16.44
C VAL A 138 28.09 10.80 15.37
N THR A 139 27.67 10.59 14.12
CA THR A 139 27.93 11.52 13.01
C THR A 139 27.09 12.79 13.16
N ASP A 140 27.74 13.95 13.00
CA ASP A 140 27.05 15.23 12.96
C ASP A 140 26.53 15.53 11.55
N TRP A 141 25.29 15.10 11.30
CA TRP A 141 24.61 15.26 10.01
C TRP A 141 24.39 16.71 9.57
N ARG A 142 24.59 17.69 10.45
CA ARG A 142 24.50 19.12 10.09
C ARG A 142 25.76 19.64 9.41
N LEU A 143 26.88 18.93 9.55
CA LEU A 143 28.16 19.28 8.93
C LEU A 143 28.39 18.50 7.63
N GLU A 144 27.60 17.45 7.40
CA GLU A 144 27.68 16.63 6.21
C GLU A 144 27.06 17.34 5.01
N SER A 145 27.76 17.34 3.87
CA SER A 145 27.33 18.01 2.62
C SER A 145 26.11 17.36 1.95
N VAL A 146 25.54 16.35 2.59
CA VAL A 146 24.52 15.47 2.01
C VAL A 146 23.11 16.00 2.24
N PHE A 147 22.93 16.93 3.18
CA PHE A 147 21.69 17.65 3.40
C PHE A 147 21.86 19.14 3.09
N GLU A 148 20.98 19.67 2.23
CA GLU A 148 20.98 21.10 1.89
C GLU A 148 20.65 21.95 3.12
N ASN A 149 21.32 23.09 3.27
CA ASN A 149 21.11 24.08 4.34
C ASN A 149 21.34 23.58 5.78
N ASN A 150 22.08 22.47 5.95
CA ASN A 150 22.36 21.87 7.27
C ASN A 150 21.09 21.45 8.05
N GLU A 151 19.97 21.23 7.35
CA GLU A 151 18.71 20.81 7.93
C GLU A 151 18.48 19.32 7.74
N ILE A 152 18.20 18.62 8.84
CA ILE A 152 17.91 17.17 8.80
C ILE A 152 16.43 17.00 8.44
N PRO A 153 16.10 16.29 7.35
CA PRO A 153 14.72 16.02 6.99
C PRO A 153 14.00 15.19 8.06
N ASP A 154 12.78 15.58 8.39
CA ASP A 154 11.89 14.78 9.27
C ASP A 154 11.30 13.56 8.51
N ASP A 155 11.23 13.64 7.18
CA ASP A 155 10.77 12.53 6.34
C ASP A 155 11.83 11.42 6.25
N THR A 156 11.46 10.21 6.67
CA THR A 156 12.35 9.05 6.72
C THR A 156 12.91 8.66 5.34
N THR A 157 12.14 8.82 4.27
CA THR A 157 12.57 8.50 2.91
C THR A 157 13.61 9.52 2.42
N LYS A 158 13.36 10.81 2.65
CA LYS A 158 14.32 11.88 2.28
C LYS A 158 15.63 11.76 3.05
N PHE A 159 15.53 11.51 4.36
CA PHE A 159 16.71 11.26 5.19
C PHE A 159 17.48 10.02 4.69
N GLY A 160 16.81 8.90 4.46
CA GLY A 160 17.43 7.68 3.94
C GLY A 160 18.13 7.88 2.60
N LEU A 161 17.54 8.67 1.69
CA LEU A 161 18.17 9.01 0.42
C LEU A 161 19.44 9.85 0.59
N GLY A 162 19.42 10.82 1.51
CA GLY A 162 20.63 11.56 1.88
C GLY A 162 21.70 10.62 2.41
N VAL A 163 21.39 9.82 3.44
CA VAL A 163 22.35 8.86 4.02
C VAL A 163 22.90 7.88 2.96
N TYR A 164 22.11 7.50 1.96
CA TYR A 164 22.57 6.64 0.86
C TYR A 164 23.69 7.25 0.01
N HIS A 165 23.68 8.57 -0.18
CA HIS A 165 24.74 9.28 -0.88
C HIS A 165 26.02 9.45 -0.06
N HIS A 166 25.99 9.11 1.23
CA HIS A 166 27.17 9.11 2.08
C HIS A 166 27.89 7.75 2.00
N GLU A 167 29.16 7.74 1.56
CA GLU A 167 29.92 6.51 1.27
C GLU A 167 29.95 5.51 2.45
N ASN A 168 30.07 6.01 3.68
CA ASN A 168 30.15 5.18 4.89
C ASN A 168 28.82 4.57 5.39
N PHE A 169 27.66 4.93 4.80
CA PHE A 169 26.34 4.50 5.31
C PHE A 169 25.44 3.89 4.22
N LYS A 170 26.01 3.56 3.07
CA LYS A 170 25.29 3.11 1.90
C LYS A 170 24.46 1.85 2.15
N GLU A 171 25.03 0.86 2.83
CA GLU A 171 24.36 -0.42 3.11
C GLU A 171 23.19 -0.24 4.09
N LEU A 172 23.38 0.56 5.15
CA LEU A 172 22.31 0.89 6.08
C LEU A 172 21.18 1.66 5.39
N ALA A 173 21.52 2.62 4.55
CA ALA A 173 20.52 3.40 3.83
C ALA A 173 19.76 2.55 2.81
N ALA A 174 20.46 1.69 2.06
CA ALA A 174 19.83 0.76 1.12
C ALA A 174 18.88 -0.21 1.85
N TYR A 175 19.30 -0.75 3.00
CA TYR A 175 18.46 -1.57 3.86
C TYR A 175 17.22 -0.81 4.33
N ALA A 176 17.39 0.40 4.87
CA ALA A 176 16.29 1.21 5.38
C ALA A 176 15.28 1.57 4.27
N LEU A 177 15.76 1.97 3.09
CA LEU A 177 14.93 2.27 1.92
C LEU A 177 14.19 1.01 1.44
N THR A 178 14.85 -0.15 1.41
CA THR A 178 14.21 -1.42 1.05
C THR A 178 13.09 -1.77 2.03
N CYS A 179 13.31 -1.59 3.33
CA CYS A 179 12.27 -1.79 4.35
C CYS A 179 11.06 -0.86 4.14
N LEU A 180 11.29 0.40 3.75
CA LEU A 180 10.22 1.38 3.52
C LEU A 180 9.41 1.10 2.24
N VAL A 181 10.05 0.58 1.19
CA VAL A 181 9.39 0.23 -0.07
C VAL A 181 8.66 -1.11 0.04
N THR A 182 9.09 -1.98 0.96
CA THR A 182 8.47 -3.30 1.11
C THR A 182 7.04 -3.16 1.64
N PRO A 183 6.03 -3.67 0.92
CA PRO A 183 4.65 -3.54 1.34
C PRO A 183 4.37 -4.35 2.61
N ALA A 184 3.96 -3.68 3.68
CA ALA A 184 3.60 -4.31 4.95
C ALA A 184 2.26 -5.08 4.93
N SER A 185 1.51 -5.03 3.83
CA SER A 185 0.21 -5.72 3.72
C SER A 185 -0.14 -6.10 2.28
N ASN A 186 -1.03 -7.09 2.16
CA ASN A 186 -1.56 -7.56 0.88
C ASN A 186 -2.58 -6.59 0.24
N ALA A 187 -2.88 -5.45 0.87
CA ALA A 187 -3.91 -4.52 0.36
C ALA A 187 -3.61 -4.00 -1.05
N ILE A 188 -2.33 -3.82 -1.40
CA ILE A 188 -1.91 -3.42 -2.75
C ILE A 188 -2.21 -4.54 -3.75
N VAL A 189 -1.90 -5.78 -3.39
CA VAL A 189 -2.17 -6.97 -4.20
C VAL A 189 -3.68 -7.16 -4.39
N GLU A 190 -4.48 -7.02 -3.32
CA GLU A 190 -5.95 -7.04 -3.37
C GLU A 190 -6.53 -5.96 -4.29
N ARG A 191 -5.94 -4.76 -4.28
CA ARG A 191 -6.32 -3.66 -5.17
C ARG A 191 -6.05 -4.01 -6.64
N ILE A 192 -4.90 -4.61 -6.94
CA ILE A 192 -4.59 -5.10 -8.29
C ILE A 192 -5.57 -6.22 -8.69
N PHE A 193 -5.87 -7.17 -7.81
CA PHE A 193 -6.87 -8.22 -8.09
C PHE A 193 -8.29 -7.66 -8.31
N SER A 194 -8.65 -6.60 -7.60
CA SER A 194 -9.91 -5.88 -7.83
C SER A 194 -9.94 -5.26 -9.23
N LEU A 195 -8.83 -4.67 -9.67
CA LEU A 195 -8.68 -4.13 -11.01
C LEU A 195 -8.79 -5.22 -12.08
N VAL A 196 -8.12 -6.36 -11.87
CA VAL A 196 -8.22 -7.55 -12.72
C VAL A 196 -9.68 -8.01 -12.82
N THR A 197 -10.38 -8.11 -11.70
CA THR A 197 -11.79 -8.54 -11.65
C THR A 197 -12.72 -7.56 -12.40
N ALA A 198 -12.45 -6.26 -12.31
CA ALA A 198 -13.19 -5.25 -13.06
C ALA A 198 -12.95 -5.34 -14.58
N ILE A 199 -11.76 -5.76 -15.02
CA ILE A 199 -11.42 -5.95 -16.43
C ILE A 199 -12.00 -7.29 -16.95
N LYS A 200 -11.73 -8.38 -16.22
CA LYS A 200 -12.20 -9.75 -16.53
C LYS A 200 -13.62 -9.96 -16.02
N THR A 201 -14.57 -9.34 -16.70
CA THR A 201 -16.00 -9.65 -16.49
C THR A 201 -16.35 -10.99 -17.14
N LYS A 202 -17.46 -11.63 -16.74
CA LYS A 202 -17.95 -12.89 -17.33
C LYS A 202 -17.92 -12.91 -18.88
N PRO A 203 -18.38 -11.88 -19.62
CA PRO A 203 -18.31 -11.86 -21.08
C PRO A 203 -16.88 -11.63 -21.64
N ARG A 204 -15.94 -11.11 -20.84
CA ARG A 204 -14.56 -10.77 -21.25
C ARG A 204 -13.50 -11.72 -20.66
N ASN A 205 -13.90 -12.91 -20.21
CA ASN A 205 -13.01 -13.83 -19.51
C ASN A 205 -11.97 -14.52 -20.43
N ARG A 206 -12.15 -14.47 -21.76
CA ARG A 206 -11.25 -15.07 -22.77
C ARG A 206 -10.13 -14.14 -23.27
N MET A 207 -9.89 -13.02 -22.59
CA MET A 207 -8.82 -12.09 -22.93
C MET A 207 -7.44 -12.74 -22.80
N GLN A 208 -6.55 -12.54 -23.77
CA GLN A 208 -5.16 -12.99 -23.70
C GLN A 208 -4.41 -12.29 -22.56
N ILE A 209 -3.47 -12.99 -21.94
CA ILE A 209 -2.71 -12.49 -20.77
C ILE A 209 -1.96 -11.20 -21.11
N ASN A 210 -1.34 -11.10 -22.28
CA ASN A 210 -0.60 -9.90 -22.69
C ASN A 210 -1.51 -8.66 -22.80
N LEU A 211 -2.73 -8.84 -23.32
CA LEU A 211 -3.71 -7.75 -23.41
C LEU A 211 -4.20 -7.35 -22.01
N LEU A 212 -4.43 -8.34 -21.14
CA LEU A 212 -4.81 -8.08 -19.76
C LEU A 212 -3.72 -7.31 -19.00
N ASP A 213 -2.46 -7.73 -19.13
CA ASP A 213 -1.30 -7.08 -18.52
C ASP A 213 -1.17 -5.63 -18.98
N ALA A 214 -1.25 -5.38 -20.29
CA ALA A 214 -1.21 -4.03 -20.84
C ALA A 214 -2.33 -3.14 -20.29
N ILE A 215 -3.57 -3.64 -20.21
CA ILE A 215 -4.70 -2.87 -19.66
C ILE A 215 -4.51 -2.59 -18.17
N ILE A 216 -4.01 -3.56 -17.40
CA ILE A 216 -3.72 -3.39 -15.98
C ILE A 216 -2.68 -2.29 -15.78
N ARG A 217 -1.57 -2.33 -16.52
CA ARG A 217 -0.50 -1.31 -16.46
C ARG A 217 -1.02 0.08 -16.80
N ILE A 218 -1.79 0.22 -17.88
CA ILE A 218 -2.40 1.51 -18.26
C ILE A 218 -3.31 2.03 -17.14
N ARG A 219 -4.19 1.18 -16.61
CA ARG A 219 -5.11 1.61 -15.55
C ARG A 219 -4.39 1.92 -14.24
N ALA A 220 -3.34 1.18 -13.89
CA ALA A 220 -2.51 1.46 -12.72
C ALA A 220 -1.82 2.82 -12.85
N HIS A 221 -1.22 3.10 -14.02
CA HIS A 221 -0.59 4.38 -14.32
C HIS A 221 -1.59 5.56 -14.24
N LEU A 222 -2.78 5.42 -14.83
CA LEU A 222 -3.82 6.45 -14.76
C LEU A 222 -4.31 6.68 -13.32
N PHE A 223 -4.44 5.60 -12.54
CA PHE A 223 -4.84 5.66 -11.14
C PHE A 223 -3.80 6.39 -10.28
N GLU A 224 -2.53 6.05 -10.43
CA GLU A 224 -1.42 6.66 -9.67
C GLU A 224 -1.28 8.15 -9.97
N ASN A 225 -1.41 8.55 -11.24
CA ASN A 225 -1.32 9.95 -11.63
C ASN A 225 -2.63 10.74 -11.44
N SER A 226 -3.70 10.09 -10.95
CA SER A 226 -5.04 10.69 -10.81
C SER A 226 -5.59 11.29 -12.13
N ILE A 227 -5.22 10.70 -13.27
CA ILE A 227 -5.62 11.15 -14.60
C ILE A 227 -6.85 10.37 -15.05
N CYS A 228 -7.92 11.09 -15.41
CA CYS A 228 -9.06 10.45 -16.05
C CYS A 228 -8.69 10.00 -17.46
N CYS A 229 -9.25 8.88 -17.94
CA CYS A 229 -8.98 8.38 -19.29
C CYS A 229 -9.26 9.39 -20.42
N LYS A 230 -10.10 10.40 -20.14
CA LYS A 230 -10.43 11.49 -21.07
C LYS A 230 -9.33 12.55 -21.17
N ASP A 231 -8.53 12.69 -20.12
CA ASP A 231 -7.50 13.72 -19.98
C ASP A 231 -6.09 13.17 -20.30
N MET A 232 -6.00 11.86 -20.57
CA MET A 232 -4.74 11.21 -20.94
C MET A 232 -4.23 11.79 -22.27
N ARG A 233 -3.12 12.52 -22.21
CA ARG A 233 -2.43 13.02 -23.40
C ARG A 233 -1.51 11.94 -23.96
N ILE A 234 -1.73 11.59 -25.21
CA ILE A 234 -0.87 10.67 -25.95
C ILE A 234 0.43 11.43 -26.27
N THR A 235 1.58 10.84 -25.92
CA THR A 235 2.89 11.42 -26.25
C THR A 235 3.32 11.03 -27.66
N ASP A 236 4.18 11.84 -28.28
CA ASP A 236 4.70 11.56 -29.63
C ASP A 236 5.45 10.21 -29.69
N ARG A 237 6.07 9.79 -28.59
CA ARG A 237 6.67 8.45 -28.44
C ARG A 237 5.62 7.34 -28.57
N MET A 238 4.45 7.50 -27.97
CA MET A 238 3.36 6.51 -28.08
C MET A 238 2.83 6.42 -29.51
N ILE A 239 2.71 7.57 -30.20
CA ILE A 239 2.28 7.63 -31.61
C ILE A 239 3.32 6.95 -32.51
N THR A 240 4.61 7.18 -32.24
CA THR A 240 5.72 6.55 -32.99
C THR A 240 5.70 5.03 -32.90
N ASN A 241 5.25 4.48 -31.77
CA ASN A 241 5.08 3.04 -31.57
C ASN A 241 3.78 2.49 -32.19
N PHE A 242 2.86 3.36 -32.63
CA PHE A 242 1.60 3.01 -33.28
C PHE A 242 1.74 2.83 -34.80
N LYS A 243 2.87 2.28 -35.24
CA LYS A 243 3.13 1.97 -36.66
C LYS A 243 2.57 0.60 -37.02
N SER A 244 2.06 0.48 -38.25
CA SER A 244 1.50 -0.76 -38.80
C SER A 244 2.43 -1.96 -38.64
N ASP A 245 3.73 -1.74 -38.82
CA ASP A 245 4.75 -2.79 -38.80
C ASP A 245 4.95 -3.38 -37.39
N ILE A 246 4.68 -2.59 -36.36
CA ILE A 246 4.72 -3.01 -34.95
C ILE A 246 3.38 -3.65 -34.56
N LEU A 247 2.26 -3.05 -34.96
CA LEU A 247 0.90 -3.49 -34.60
C LEU A 247 0.43 -4.76 -35.30
N TYR A 248 0.87 -4.99 -36.54
CA TYR A 248 0.41 -6.09 -37.40
C TYR A 248 1.53 -7.03 -37.82
N SER A 249 2.68 -7.04 -37.13
CA SER A 249 3.73 -8.05 -37.38
C SER A 249 3.23 -9.44 -36.97
N TYR A 250 2.55 -10.12 -37.89
CA TYR A 250 2.13 -11.51 -37.73
C TYR A 250 2.64 -12.33 -38.92
N GLY A 251 3.62 -13.21 -38.68
CA GLY A 251 3.89 -14.35 -39.57
C GLY A 251 5.35 -14.64 -39.92
N GLY A 252 6.16 -15.06 -38.94
CA GLY A 252 7.51 -15.60 -39.15
C GLY A 252 7.84 -16.80 -38.26
N ARG A 253 6.86 -17.66 -37.96
CA ARG A 253 7.11 -19.01 -37.43
C ARG A 253 6.45 -20.02 -38.35
N ILE A 254 7.10 -20.27 -39.48
CA ILE A 254 6.83 -21.46 -40.29
C ILE A 254 7.45 -22.63 -39.54
N GLY A 255 6.62 -23.58 -39.12
CA GLY A 255 7.09 -24.89 -38.72
C GLY A 255 7.73 -25.57 -39.93
N VAL A 256 9.03 -25.81 -39.86
CA VAL A 256 9.65 -26.92 -40.58
C VAL A 256 10.22 -27.84 -39.53
N ALA A 257 9.53 -28.95 -39.33
CA ALA A 257 10.10 -30.11 -38.67
C ALA A 257 11.31 -30.57 -39.48
N SER A 258 12.49 -30.54 -38.87
CA SER A 258 13.63 -31.37 -39.28
C SER A 258 14.15 -32.05 -38.03
N THR A 259 13.72 -33.29 -37.87
CA THR A 259 14.21 -34.23 -36.88
C THR A 259 15.71 -34.46 -37.08
N SER A 260 16.51 -34.24 -36.04
CA SER A 260 17.71 -35.06 -35.80
C SER A 260 17.91 -35.24 -34.30
N HIS A 261 17.94 -36.51 -33.90
CA HIS A 261 18.23 -36.99 -32.55
C HIS A 261 19.62 -36.53 -32.08
N SER A 262 19.73 -36.06 -30.84
CA SER A 262 20.52 -36.76 -29.80
C SER A 262 20.49 -36.05 -28.43
N GLN A 263 20.17 -36.87 -27.42
CA GLN A 263 20.69 -36.87 -26.05
C GLN A 263 20.23 -35.82 -25.00
N GLN A 264 19.51 -36.41 -24.04
CA GLN A 264 19.28 -36.13 -22.62
C GLN A 264 20.16 -35.12 -21.84
N THR A 265 19.51 -34.67 -20.76
CA THR A 265 20.00 -34.27 -19.42
C THR A 265 20.30 -32.80 -19.13
N ALA A 266 19.45 -32.17 -18.32
CA ALA A 266 19.77 -31.58 -16.99
C ALA A 266 18.82 -30.41 -16.66
N ARG A 267 18.17 -30.50 -15.50
CA ARG A 267 17.47 -29.39 -14.82
C ARG A 267 18.51 -28.41 -14.30
N SER A 268 18.30 -27.12 -14.54
CA SER A 268 18.79 -26.05 -13.67
C SER A 268 17.83 -24.86 -13.74
N ALA A 269 17.32 -24.48 -12.58
CA ALA A 269 16.59 -23.24 -12.38
C ALA A 269 17.55 -22.06 -12.63
N GLN A 270 17.10 -21.08 -13.41
CA GLN A 270 17.68 -19.74 -13.42
C GLN A 270 16.60 -18.79 -12.94
N GLU A 271 16.90 -18.13 -11.81
CA GLU A 271 16.21 -16.99 -11.28
C GLU A 271 16.35 -15.83 -12.27
N GLU A 272 15.22 -15.30 -12.76
CA GLU A 272 15.22 -14.04 -13.50
C GLU A 272 15.36 -12.89 -12.50
N GLU A 273 16.51 -12.23 -12.60
CA GLU A 273 16.87 -10.99 -11.93
C GLU A 273 15.88 -9.89 -12.35
N VAL A 274 15.08 -9.39 -11.40
CA VAL A 274 14.18 -8.27 -11.62
C VAL A 274 14.98 -6.97 -11.54
N ASP A 275 15.15 -6.29 -12.68
CA ASP A 275 15.77 -4.98 -12.78
C ASP A 275 14.93 -3.91 -12.06
N ILE A 276 15.47 -3.40 -10.95
CA ILE A 276 14.83 -2.45 -10.02
C ILE A 276 14.81 -1.02 -10.59
N THR A 277 15.45 -0.74 -11.72
CA THR A 277 15.50 0.61 -12.31
C THR A 277 14.15 1.13 -12.83
N MET A 278 13.10 0.31 -12.84
CA MET A 278 11.75 0.73 -13.28
C MET A 278 10.88 1.32 -12.16
N PHE A 279 11.38 1.40 -10.91
CA PHE A 279 10.66 1.90 -9.74
C PHE A 279 11.31 3.12 -9.05
N LEU A 280 12.26 3.79 -9.70
CA LEU A 280 12.79 5.10 -9.32
C LEU A 280 12.38 6.14 -10.37
#